data_AF-A0A1F5ZMJ6-F1
#
_entry.id   AF-A0A1F5ZMJ6-F1
#
_cell.length_a   1.000
_cell.length_b   1.000
_cell.length_c   1.000
_cell.angle_alpha   90.00
_cell.angle_beta   90.00
_cell.angle_gamma   90.00
#
_symmetry.space_group_name_H-M   'P 1'
#
loop_
_entity.id
_entity.type
_entity.pdbx_description
1 polymer ?
#
loop_
_entity_poly.entity_id
_entity_poly.type
_entity_poly.pdbx_seq_one_letter_code
_entity_poly.pdbx_strand_id
1 'polypeptide(L)'
;MSYDKALNLFGSVDLDYDGPFPNQVGLITGCPTAGRITQGPFGGKSHGNVDAYDFGAPWNSPVYATHDGIVATAVDGYAPWFYCDTRNCSFGNVVIIAGTGPGPNDHYTTTYAHLLTVAVSQGQQVEAGKTLLGYVDATGYTFDENGNPGGTHLHYQYNGPGRLELPAGCGM
;
A
#
# COMPACT_ATOMS: atom_id res chain seq x y z
N MET A 1 -9.07 -12.47 10.41
CA MET A 1 -8.47 -11.16 10.12
C MET A 1 -6.98 -11.32 9.94
N SER A 2 -6.48 -11.13 8.72
CA SER A 2 -5.06 -11.11 8.38
C SER A 2 -4.42 -9.76 8.74
N TYR A 3 -3.11 -9.77 8.97
CA TYR A 3 -2.32 -8.61 9.38
C TYR A 3 -0.84 -8.79 9.03
N ASP A 4 -0.08 -7.71 9.01
CA ASP A 4 1.39 -7.79 8.94
C ASP A 4 2.02 -8.03 10.30
N LYS A 5 3.04 -8.88 10.35
CA LYS A 5 3.85 -9.00 11.57
C LYS A 5 5.06 -8.06 11.50
N ALA A 6 5.12 -7.14 12.44
CA ALA A 6 6.11 -6.07 12.48
C ALA A 6 7.57 -6.60 12.49
N LEU A 7 8.31 -6.28 11.44
CA LEU A 7 9.75 -6.12 11.48
C LEU A 7 10.07 -4.89 10.65
N ASN A 8 9.99 -3.69 11.25
CA ASN A 8 10.43 -2.42 10.67
C ASN A 8 10.43 -2.46 9.13
N LEU A 9 9.24 -2.46 8.52
CA LEU A 9 9.05 -2.35 7.06
C LEU A 9 9.85 -1.16 6.50
N PHE A 10 10.15 -0.19 7.37
CA PHE A 10 10.88 1.06 7.15
C PHE A 10 12.40 0.97 7.25
N GLY A 11 12.98 -0.23 7.29
CA GLY A 11 14.39 -0.40 7.66
C GLY A 11 15.45 -0.22 6.57
N SER A 12 15.16 -0.44 5.29
CA SER A 12 16.24 -0.54 4.29
C SER A 12 15.85 -0.53 2.81
N VAL A 13 14.61 -0.19 2.45
CA VAL A 13 14.26 -0.03 1.04
C VAL A 13 14.15 1.46 0.77
N ASP A 14 15.16 2.03 0.10
CA ASP A 14 15.06 3.37 -0.49
C ASP A 14 13.94 3.32 -1.55
N LEU A 15 12.70 3.50 -1.07
CA LEU A 15 11.49 3.69 -1.85
C LEU A 15 11.23 5.17 -2.09
N ASP A 16 12.20 6.01 -1.71
CA ASP A 16 12.16 7.46 -1.87
C ASP A 16 12.23 7.77 -3.37
N TYR A 17 11.11 8.25 -3.89
CA TYR A 17 11.06 8.80 -5.24
C TYR A 17 11.70 10.18 -5.24
N ASP A 18 12.92 10.24 -5.77
CA ASP A 18 13.65 11.50 -6.00
C ASP A 18 13.23 12.21 -7.31
N GLY A 19 12.19 11.72 -7.99
CA GLY A 19 11.67 12.34 -9.20
C GLY A 19 10.73 13.51 -8.92
N PRO A 20 10.33 14.28 -9.95
CA PRO A 20 9.41 15.39 -9.76
C PRO A 20 8.03 14.88 -9.33
N PHE A 21 7.52 15.43 -8.23
CA PHE A 21 6.12 15.24 -7.87
C PHE A 21 5.21 15.85 -8.94
N PRO A 22 4.02 15.27 -9.18
CA PRO A 22 3.08 15.84 -10.14
C PRO A 22 2.66 17.25 -9.72
N ASN A 23 2.59 18.18 -10.68
CA ASN A 23 2.14 19.56 -10.45
C ASN A 23 0.62 19.68 -10.26
N GLN A 24 -0.11 18.57 -10.39
CA GLN A 24 -1.56 18.50 -10.19
C GLN A 24 -1.86 17.99 -8.79
N VAL A 25 -2.83 18.64 -8.12
CA VAL A 25 -3.38 18.13 -6.86
C VAL A 25 -4.09 16.82 -7.12
N GLY A 26 -3.58 15.74 -6.54
CA GLY A 26 -4.26 14.46 -6.46
C GLY A 26 -4.83 14.34 -5.06
N LEU A 27 -6.16 14.40 -4.91
CA LEU A 27 -6.78 14.06 -3.63
C LEU A 27 -7.02 12.55 -3.55
N ILE A 28 -6.94 11.99 -2.35
CA ILE A 28 -7.37 10.62 -2.10
C ILE A 28 -8.90 10.60 -2.13
N THR A 29 -9.46 10.00 -3.18
CA THR A 29 -10.90 10.08 -3.50
C THR A 29 -11.61 8.73 -3.49
N GLY A 30 -10.87 7.62 -3.43
CA GLY A 30 -11.45 6.29 -3.47
C GLY A 30 -10.79 5.30 -2.51
N CYS A 31 -11.40 4.13 -2.41
CA CYS A 31 -10.85 2.99 -1.68
C CYS A 31 -9.89 2.22 -2.58
N PRO A 32 -8.74 1.75 -2.06
CA PRO A 32 -7.76 1.05 -2.89
C PRO A 32 -8.26 -0.33 -3.32
N THR A 33 -9.13 -0.97 -2.53
CA THR A 33 -9.81 -2.23 -2.86
C THR A 33 -11.16 -2.29 -2.13
N ALA A 34 -12.04 -3.20 -2.55
CA ALA A 34 -13.18 -3.62 -1.74
C ALA A 34 -12.71 -4.55 -0.61
N GLY A 35 -13.34 -4.43 0.56
CA GLY A 35 -13.05 -5.27 1.73
C GLY A 35 -13.13 -4.48 3.03
N ARG A 36 -13.31 -5.20 4.14
CA ARG A 36 -13.35 -4.58 5.47
C ARG A 36 -11.96 -4.16 5.93
N ILE A 37 -11.88 -3.09 6.71
CA ILE A 37 -10.63 -2.78 7.42
C ILE A 37 -10.41 -3.84 8.51
N THR A 38 -9.26 -4.53 8.47
CA THR A 38 -8.84 -5.51 9.46
C THR A 38 -7.84 -4.94 10.47
N GLN A 39 -7.12 -3.88 10.09
CA GLN A 39 -6.21 -3.13 10.94
C GLN A 39 -6.19 -1.65 10.53
N GLY A 40 -6.27 -0.74 11.49
CA GLY A 40 -6.26 0.70 11.25
C GLY A 40 -4.97 1.40 11.67
N PRO A 41 -4.83 2.70 11.38
CA PRO A 41 -3.62 3.47 11.62
C PRO A 41 -3.39 3.67 13.11
N PHE A 42 -2.13 3.72 13.52
CA PHE A 42 -1.73 3.85 14.92
C PHE A 42 -2.38 2.79 15.84
N GLY A 43 -2.69 1.64 15.26
CA GLY A 43 -3.36 0.52 15.90
C GLY A 43 -2.38 -0.47 16.54
N GLY A 44 -2.82 -1.73 16.66
CA GLY A 44 -1.95 -2.82 17.11
C GLY A 44 -1.03 -3.35 15.99
N LYS A 45 -0.17 -4.32 16.35
CA LYS A 45 0.70 -5.06 15.41
C LYS A 45 1.68 -4.15 14.65
N SER A 46 1.70 -4.22 13.32
CA SER A 46 2.59 -3.45 12.44
C SER A 46 2.24 -1.96 12.38
N HIS A 47 1.00 -1.55 12.74
CA HIS A 47 0.56 -0.15 12.57
C HIS A 47 0.79 0.74 13.79
N GLY A 48 1.60 0.32 14.76
CA GLY A 48 1.78 1.06 16.03
C GLY A 48 2.28 2.51 15.90
N ASN A 49 2.93 2.84 14.78
CA ASN A 49 3.52 4.15 14.53
C ASN A 49 3.37 4.64 13.08
N VAL A 50 2.46 4.05 12.30
CA VAL A 50 2.27 4.39 10.88
C VAL A 50 0.81 4.64 10.56
N ASP A 51 0.61 5.48 9.54
CA ASP A 51 -0.69 5.80 8.99
C ASP A 51 -1.05 4.82 7.89
N ALA A 52 -1.45 3.61 8.29
CA ALA A 52 -1.72 2.50 7.39
C ALA A 52 -3.00 1.77 7.74
N TYR A 53 -3.59 1.14 6.73
CA TYR A 53 -4.81 0.36 6.78
C TYR A 53 -4.59 -0.98 6.11
N ASP A 54 -4.96 -2.06 6.80
CA ASP A 54 -5.07 -3.37 6.18
C ASP A 54 -6.52 -3.59 5.73
N PHE A 55 -6.71 -3.87 4.45
CA PHE A 55 -7.99 -4.26 3.88
C PHE A 55 -8.04 -5.78 3.74
N GLY A 56 -8.91 -6.40 4.53
CA GLY A 56 -9.23 -7.83 4.42
C GLY A 56 -10.04 -8.09 3.17
N ALA A 57 -9.35 -8.22 2.03
CA ALA A 57 -9.91 -8.50 0.73
C ALA A 57 -9.59 -9.94 0.30
N PRO A 58 -10.48 -10.62 -0.43
CA PRO A 58 -10.18 -11.93 -1.01
C PRO A 58 -8.96 -11.92 -1.92
N TRP A 59 -8.33 -13.08 -2.07
CA TRP A 59 -7.27 -13.28 -3.06
C TRP A 59 -7.73 -12.86 -4.45
N ASN A 60 -6.83 -12.22 -5.21
CA ASN A 60 -7.06 -11.70 -6.55
C ASN A 60 -8.12 -10.57 -6.63
N SER A 61 -8.45 -9.91 -5.51
CA SER A 61 -9.25 -8.67 -5.54
C SER A 61 -8.47 -7.56 -6.25
N PRO A 62 -9.11 -6.75 -7.12
CA PRO A 62 -8.42 -5.69 -7.84
C PRO A 62 -8.05 -4.53 -6.92
N VAL A 63 -6.85 -3.98 -7.11
CA VAL A 63 -6.34 -2.82 -6.39
C VAL A 63 -6.20 -1.64 -7.34
N TYR A 64 -6.81 -0.50 -7.00
CA TYR A 64 -6.81 0.71 -7.82
C TYR A 64 -6.09 1.87 -7.12
N ALA A 65 -5.54 2.79 -7.92
CA ALA A 65 -5.01 4.06 -7.42
C ALA A 65 -6.11 4.84 -6.69
N THR A 66 -5.81 5.40 -5.52
CA THR A 66 -6.78 6.20 -4.75
C THR A 66 -6.72 7.69 -5.07
N HIS A 67 -5.66 8.12 -5.75
CA HIS A 67 -5.43 9.50 -6.16
C HIS A 67 -4.70 9.55 -7.50
N ASP A 68 -4.79 10.69 -8.18
CA ASP A 68 -3.96 10.98 -9.34
C ASP A 68 -2.49 11.12 -8.90
N GLY A 69 -1.57 10.61 -9.70
CA GLY A 69 -0.16 10.64 -9.32
C GLY A 69 0.80 10.02 -10.33
N ILE A 70 2.01 9.78 -9.87
CA ILE A 70 3.06 9.09 -10.63
C ILE A 70 3.50 7.87 -9.82
N VAL A 71 3.63 6.73 -10.49
CA VAL A 71 4.21 5.53 -9.87
C VAL A 71 5.68 5.80 -9.54
N ALA A 72 5.94 6.00 -8.26
CA ALA A 72 7.27 6.18 -7.68
C ALA A 72 8.09 4.89 -7.76
N THR A 73 7.45 3.78 -7.39
CA THR A 73 8.04 2.45 -7.34
C THR A 73 7.00 1.41 -7.76
N ALA A 74 7.44 0.42 -8.54
CA ALA A 74 6.66 -0.77 -8.88
C ALA A 74 7.59 -1.98 -8.84
N VAL A 75 7.34 -2.93 -7.95
CA VAL A 75 8.14 -4.16 -7.84
C VAL A 75 7.25 -5.39 -7.98
N ASP A 76 7.54 -6.18 -9.01
CA ASP A 76 6.84 -7.43 -9.34
C ASP A 76 7.86 -8.57 -9.45
N GLY A 77 8.07 -9.27 -8.35
CA GLY A 77 9.13 -10.28 -8.28
C GLY A 77 9.44 -10.82 -6.90
N TYR A 78 8.66 -10.43 -5.87
CA TYR A 78 8.80 -10.98 -4.53
C TYR A 78 7.90 -12.20 -4.37
N ALA A 79 8.49 -13.29 -3.87
CA ALA A 79 7.79 -14.53 -3.57
C ALA A 79 7.07 -14.46 -2.19
N PRO A 80 6.14 -15.40 -1.90
CA PRO A 80 5.58 -15.57 -0.57
C PRO A 80 6.67 -15.80 0.49
N TRP A 81 6.34 -15.50 1.76
CA TRP A 81 7.22 -15.58 2.96
C TRP A 81 8.23 -16.76 2.97
N PHE A 82 7.88 -17.91 2.40
CA PHE A 82 8.71 -19.11 2.34
C PHE A 82 10.08 -18.94 1.65
N TYR A 83 10.28 -17.89 0.83
CA TYR A 83 11.52 -17.66 0.08
C TYR A 83 12.34 -16.43 0.53
N CYS A 84 11.96 -15.74 1.61
CA CYS A 84 12.63 -14.51 2.02
C CYS A 84 13.31 -14.61 3.40
N ASP A 85 14.65 -14.54 3.41
CA ASP A 85 15.48 -14.63 4.63
C ASP A 85 15.78 -13.26 5.30
N THR A 86 15.29 -12.14 4.78
CA THR A 86 15.62 -10.81 5.36
C THR A 86 14.48 -9.80 5.27
N ARG A 87 14.58 -8.73 6.06
CA ARG A 87 13.63 -7.59 6.17
C ARG A 87 13.23 -6.93 4.83
N ASN A 88 13.90 -7.27 3.74
CA ASN A 88 13.77 -6.67 2.41
C ASN A 88 12.57 -7.14 1.57
N CYS A 89 11.89 -8.26 1.91
CA CYS A 89 10.67 -8.66 1.21
C CYS A 89 9.41 -8.43 2.03
N SER A 90 9.49 -7.59 3.06
CA SER A 90 8.40 -7.41 4.03
C SER A 90 7.10 -6.93 3.37
N PHE A 91 7.17 -6.04 2.37
CA PHE A 91 6.03 -5.58 1.57
C PHE A 91 5.57 -6.55 0.46
N GLY A 92 6.33 -7.60 0.13
CA GLY A 92 6.03 -8.41 -1.06
C GLY A 92 6.03 -7.57 -2.34
N ASN A 93 5.22 -7.94 -3.33
CA ASN A 93 5.02 -7.10 -4.51
C ASN A 93 4.32 -5.81 -4.10
N VAL A 94 4.83 -4.68 -4.60
CA VAL A 94 4.48 -3.36 -4.07
C VAL A 94 4.42 -2.31 -5.16
N VAL A 95 3.45 -1.41 -5.03
CA VAL A 95 3.35 -0.17 -5.81
C VAL A 95 3.38 1.00 -4.84
N ILE A 96 4.11 2.06 -5.18
CA ILE A 96 4.11 3.33 -4.48
C ILE A 96 3.75 4.42 -5.48
N ILE A 97 2.79 5.26 -5.11
CA ILE A 97 2.37 6.40 -5.92
C ILE A 97 2.76 7.69 -5.18
N ALA A 98 3.49 8.56 -5.86
CA ALA A 98 3.76 9.92 -5.43
C ALA A 98 2.62 10.86 -5.87
N GLY A 99 2.11 11.66 -4.93
CA GLY A 99 1.02 12.61 -5.13
C GLY A 99 1.32 13.98 -4.52
N THR A 100 0.52 14.96 -4.90
CA THR A 100 0.58 16.32 -4.37
C THR A 100 -0.78 16.70 -3.80
N GLY A 101 -0.81 17.15 -2.55
CA GLY A 101 -1.98 17.64 -1.83
C GLY A 101 -2.31 19.10 -2.17
N PRO A 102 -3.34 19.67 -1.51
CA PRO A 102 -3.85 21.00 -1.86
C PRO A 102 -2.97 22.17 -1.38
N GLY A 103 -2.09 21.96 -0.40
CA GLY A 103 -1.18 22.98 0.11
C GLY A 103 0.12 23.09 -0.69
N PRO A 104 0.81 24.25 -0.59
CA PRO A 104 2.10 24.45 -1.25
C PRO A 104 3.16 23.50 -0.68
N ASN A 105 3.74 22.66 -1.54
CA ASN A 105 4.70 21.60 -1.19
C ASN A 105 4.10 20.47 -0.34
N ASP A 106 2.78 20.28 -0.35
CA ASP A 106 2.14 19.10 0.25
C ASP A 106 2.43 17.88 -0.62
N HIS A 107 3.58 17.26 -0.41
CA HIS A 107 3.94 16.02 -1.09
C HIS A 107 3.62 14.84 -0.20
N TYR A 108 3.12 13.77 -0.81
CA TYR A 108 2.81 12.55 -0.09
C TYR A 108 3.00 11.33 -0.99
N THR A 109 3.09 10.17 -0.37
CA THR A 109 3.08 8.87 -1.05
C THR A 109 1.99 7.98 -0.50
N THR A 110 1.44 7.13 -1.37
CA THR A 110 0.63 5.98 -0.95
C THR A 110 1.30 4.67 -1.38
N THR A 111 1.37 3.71 -0.46
CA THR A 111 1.96 2.39 -0.66
C THR A 111 0.87 1.32 -0.72
N TYR A 112 0.97 0.41 -1.68
CA TYR A 112 0.05 -0.69 -1.93
C TYR A 112 0.88 -1.98 -1.96
N ALA A 113 0.80 -2.79 -0.92
CA ALA A 113 1.69 -3.93 -0.72
C ALA A 113 0.94 -5.26 -0.61
N HIS A 114 1.70 -6.36 -0.58
CA HIS A 114 1.23 -7.75 -0.60
C HIS A 114 0.48 -8.12 -1.87
N LEU A 115 0.87 -7.53 -2.99
CA LEU A 115 0.21 -7.76 -4.27
C LEU A 115 0.54 -9.15 -4.85
N LEU A 116 -0.39 -9.74 -5.59
CA LEU A 116 -0.19 -10.94 -6.40
C LEU A 116 0.71 -10.64 -7.60
N THR A 117 0.38 -9.55 -8.29
CA THR A 117 1.03 -9.05 -9.51
C THR A 117 0.93 -7.54 -9.51
N VAL A 118 1.82 -6.88 -10.25
CA VAL A 118 1.79 -5.43 -10.47
C VAL A 118 1.42 -5.14 -11.92
N ALA A 119 0.45 -4.24 -12.10
CA ALA A 119 -0.12 -3.88 -13.41
C ALA A 119 0.39 -2.55 -13.96
N VAL A 120 1.35 -1.92 -13.27
CA VAL A 120 1.91 -0.60 -13.61
C VAL A 120 3.43 -0.61 -13.61
N SER A 121 4.04 0.42 -14.16
CA SER A 121 5.50 0.60 -14.19
C SER A 121 5.93 1.91 -13.53
N GLN A 122 7.13 1.95 -12.98
CA GLN A 122 7.72 3.19 -12.45
C GLN A 122 7.70 4.32 -13.50
N GLY A 123 7.34 5.52 -13.08
CA GLY A 123 7.18 6.72 -13.93
C GLY A 123 5.82 6.82 -14.63
N GLN A 124 4.97 5.80 -14.56
CA GLN A 124 3.62 5.84 -15.14
C GLN A 124 2.72 6.84 -14.39
N GLN A 125 1.93 7.62 -15.14
CA GLN A 125 0.85 8.42 -14.56
C GLN A 125 -0.36 7.53 -14.24
N VAL A 126 -0.99 7.79 -13.09
CA VAL A 126 -2.16 7.05 -12.63
C VAL A 126 -3.31 8.01 -12.36
N GLU A 127 -4.52 7.51 -12.56
CA GLU A 127 -5.77 8.21 -12.30
C GLU A 127 -6.58 7.49 -11.21
N ALA A 128 -7.08 8.28 -10.24
CA ALA A 128 -7.85 7.81 -9.11
C ALA A 128 -9.06 6.97 -9.53
N GLY A 129 -9.23 5.80 -8.91
CA GLY A 129 -10.37 4.89 -9.12
C GLY A 129 -10.41 4.21 -10.49
N LYS A 130 -9.49 4.52 -11.41
CA LYS A 130 -9.48 3.97 -12.77
C LYS A 130 -8.25 3.12 -13.06
N THR A 131 -7.09 3.52 -12.57
CA THR A 131 -5.85 2.79 -12.87
C THR A 131 -5.72 1.58 -11.95
N LEU A 132 -5.77 0.40 -12.55
CA LEU A 132 -5.47 -0.86 -11.87
C LEU A 132 -3.96 -0.92 -11.55
N LEU A 133 -3.63 -1.14 -10.28
CA LEU A 133 -2.26 -1.25 -9.80
C LEU A 133 -1.78 -2.68 -9.68
N GLY A 134 -2.71 -3.60 -9.44
CA GLY A 134 -2.41 -5.00 -9.20
C GLY A 134 -3.59 -5.71 -8.56
N TYR A 135 -3.30 -6.84 -7.92
CA TYR A 135 -4.31 -7.66 -7.27
C TYR A 135 -3.85 -8.08 -5.87
N VAL A 136 -4.77 -8.27 -4.94
CA VAL A 136 -4.47 -8.65 -3.55
C VAL A 136 -3.93 -10.09 -3.44
N ASP A 137 -2.90 -10.29 -2.63
CA ASP A 137 -2.37 -11.60 -2.24
C ASP A 137 -1.82 -11.58 -0.80
N ALA A 138 -0.92 -12.50 -0.50
CA ALA A 138 -0.20 -12.67 0.74
C ALA A 138 1.33 -12.64 0.53
N THR A 139 1.82 -12.01 -0.56
CA THR A 139 3.28 -11.88 -0.78
C THR A 139 3.94 -11.06 0.33
N GLY A 140 5.19 -11.38 0.67
CA GLY A 140 5.87 -10.74 1.81
C GLY A 140 5.44 -11.25 3.19
N TYR A 141 5.45 -10.38 4.19
CA TYR A 141 5.38 -10.75 5.62
C TYR A 141 3.96 -10.70 6.21
N THR A 142 3.06 -11.46 5.60
CA THR A 142 1.64 -11.47 5.97
C THR A 142 1.28 -12.65 6.88
N PHE A 143 0.33 -12.46 7.80
CA PHE A 143 -0.12 -13.47 8.76
C PHE A 143 -1.64 -13.53 8.85
N ASP A 144 -2.20 -14.72 9.06
CA ASP A 144 -3.62 -14.91 9.37
C ASP A 144 -3.94 -14.56 10.83
N GLU A 145 -5.21 -14.62 11.21
CA GLU A 145 -5.66 -14.29 12.58
C GLU A 145 -5.08 -15.19 13.67
N ASN A 146 -4.69 -16.40 13.31
CA ASN A 146 -4.11 -17.39 14.22
C ASN A 146 -2.58 -17.22 14.31
N GLY A 147 -1.99 -16.30 13.54
CA GLY A 147 -0.55 -16.07 13.50
C GLY A 147 0.18 -17.07 12.60
N ASN A 148 -0.50 -17.72 11.66
CA ASN A 148 0.15 -18.50 10.61
C ASN A 148 0.57 -17.58 9.45
N PRO A 149 1.74 -17.77 8.83
CA PRO A 149 2.14 -17.01 7.65
C PRO A 149 1.17 -17.17 6.46
N GLY A 150 1.07 -16.15 5.61
CA GLY A 150 0.30 -16.18 4.36
C GLY A 150 -1.13 -15.63 4.45
N GLY A 151 -1.42 -14.74 5.41
CA GLY A 151 -2.74 -14.14 5.52
C GLY A 151 -3.02 -13.09 4.45
N THR A 152 -3.91 -13.39 3.50
CA THR A 152 -4.26 -12.48 2.39
C THR A 152 -4.89 -11.17 2.85
N HIS A 153 -4.32 -10.03 2.45
CA HIS A 153 -4.87 -8.68 2.63
C HIS A 153 -4.11 -7.68 1.76
N LEU A 154 -4.66 -6.48 1.60
CA LEU A 154 -3.92 -5.33 1.08
C LEU A 154 -3.42 -4.48 2.24
N HIS A 155 -2.12 -4.18 2.26
CA HIS A 155 -1.57 -3.12 3.11
C HIS A 155 -1.57 -1.81 2.31
N TYR A 156 -2.27 -0.80 2.83
CA TYR A 156 -2.39 0.53 2.25
C TYR A 156 -1.88 1.58 3.23
N GLN A 157 -0.76 2.22 2.89
CA GLN A 157 -0.14 3.21 3.77
C GLN A 157 -0.08 4.59 3.13
N TYR A 158 -0.26 5.61 3.95
CA TYR A 158 -0.01 7.00 3.63
C TYR A 158 1.26 7.50 4.34
N ASN A 159 2.06 8.28 3.61
CA ASN A 159 3.15 9.06 4.18
C ASN A 159 3.09 10.48 3.60
N GLY A 160 2.78 11.46 4.43
CA GLY A 160 2.59 12.84 4.01
C GLY A 160 2.19 13.72 5.19
N PRO A 161 1.91 15.02 4.94
CA PRO A 161 1.44 15.91 5.97
C PRO A 161 0.10 15.46 6.56
N GLY A 162 -0.07 15.64 7.87
CA GLY A 162 -1.31 15.32 8.56
C GLY A 162 -1.55 13.81 8.73
N ARG A 163 -2.83 13.43 8.71
CA ARG A 163 -3.27 12.03 8.74
C ARG A 163 -4.21 11.75 7.58
N LEU A 164 -4.16 10.53 7.08
CA LEU A 164 -5.09 10.02 6.10
C LEU A 164 -6.45 9.75 6.73
N GLU A 165 -7.44 10.52 6.27
CA GLU A 165 -8.85 10.18 6.44
C GLU A 165 -9.33 9.46 5.19
N LEU A 166 -9.72 8.19 5.32
CA LEU A 166 -10.27 7.44 4.19
C LEU A 166 -11.61 8.05 3.74
N PRO A 167 -11.90 8.07 2.42
CA PRO A 167 -13.20 8.45 1.92
C PRO A 167 -14.34 7.63 2.55
N ALA A 168 -15.49 8.28 2.72
CA ALA A 168 -16.67 7.63 3.31
C ALA A 168 -17.04 6.36 2.53
N GLY A 169 -17.28 5.26 3.27
CA GLY A 169 -17.64 3.97 2.71
C GLY A 169 -16.47 3.05 2.38
N CYS A 170 -15.21 3.50 2.54
CA CYS A 170 -14.07 2.60 2.52
C CYS A 170 -14.03 1.71 3.76
N GLY A 171 -13.75 0.43 3.56
CA GLY A 171 -13.54 -0.50 4.67
C GLY A 171 -14.80 -1.10 5.28
N MET A 172 -15.96 -0.96 4.63
CA MET A 172 -17.22 -1.58 5.05
C MET A 172 -17.31 -3.07 4.67
#